data_AF-A0A1H6WCI6-F1
#
_entry.id   AF-A0A1H6WCI6-F1
#
_cell.length_a   1.000
_cell.length_b   1.000
_cell.length_c   1.000
_cell.angle_alpha   90.00
_cell.angle_beta   90.00
_cell.angle_gamma   90.00
#
_symmetry.space_group_name_H-M   'P 1'
#
loop_
_entity.id
_entity.type
_entity.pdbx_description
1 polymer ?
#
loop_
_entity_poly.entity_id
_entity_poly.type
_entity_poly.pdbx_seq_one_letter_code
_entity_poly.pdbx_strand_id
1 'polypeptide(L)'
;MQINRLIICALASLALTSTQNVKIKIVAPKAWNDRKALLLTREKGFAAVVHSIRLGFDTTHLNMDSDLLPDLYQFQVSQKKGALTFFFDPGTEIRLDTTNLAKSTVTHSKSNDEWREYQTLVQAPSDQRLNAYILAEANAKKRNLADSARYWVAEQAAEREKLWDSTADFVTNHPKSYVSLYLLKVNWFALKNRNLFEKLDRSLAHHRNYRFLKERNNVIVKSVQPTQRK
;
A
#
# COMPACT_ATOMS: atom_id res chain seq x y z
N MET A 1 56.53 -29.10 11.32
CA MET A 1 55.20 -28.97 11.96
C MET A 1 54.65 -27.59 11.64
N GLN A 2 53.33 -27.48 11.58
CA GLN A 2 52.51 -26.61 10.73
C GLN A 2 52.71 -25.09 10.83
N ILE A 3 52.74 -24.45 9.66
CA ILE A 3 52.58 -23.02 9.42
C ILE A 3 51.07 -22.72 9.47
N ASN A 4 50.60 -22.06 10.53
CA ASN A 4 49.22 -21.59 10.61
C ASN A 4 49.07 -20.25 9.90
N ARG A 5 48.51 -20.30 8.69
CA ARG A 5 47.97 -19.13 7.98
C ARG A 5 46.59 -18.79 8.54
N LEU A 6 46.46 -17.66 9.22
CA LEU A 6 45.17 -17.04 9.52
C LEU A 6 44.98 -15.87 8.56
N ILE A 7 44.32 -16.15 7.44
CA ILE A 7 43.79 -15.12 6.54
C ILE A 7 42.45 -14.70 7.14
N ILE A 8 42.43 -13.59 7.87
CA ILE A 8 41.20 -12.94 8.31
C ILE A 8 40.64 -12.22 7.08
N CYS A 9 39.76 -12.89 6.34
CA CYS A 9 38.89 -12.25 5.37
C CYS A 9 37.91 -11.35 6.12
N ALA A 10 38.32 -10.10 6.37
CA ALA A 10 37.42 -9.01 6.64
C ALA A 10 36.63 -8.72 5.36
N LEU A 11 35.62 -9.55 5.09
CA LEU A 11 34.46 -9.17 4.28
C LEU A 11 33.72 -8.10 5.08
N ALA A 12 34.30 -6.90 5.10
CA ALA A 12 33.57 -5.69 5.43
C ALA A 12 32.34 -5.71 4.53
N SER A 13 31.21 -5.96 5.17
CA SER A 13 29.92 -5.93 4.55
C SER A 13 29.77 -4.54 3.97
N LEU A 14 30.03 -4.40 2.67
CA LEU A 14 29.53 -3.31 1.88
C LEU A 14 28.02 -3.41 1.98
N ALA A 15 27.47 -2.81 3.05
CA ALA A 15 26.13 -2.30 3.04
C ALA A 15 26.14 -1.29 1.90
N LEU A 16 25.81 -1.76 0.69
CA LEU A 16 25.31 -0.88 -0.35
C LEU A 16 24.03 -0.27 0.21
N THR A 17 24.16 0.80 0.99
CA THR A 17 23.13 1.80 1.14
C THR A 17 23.00 2.45 -0.23
N SER A 18 22.31 1.74 -1.13
CA SER A 18 21.77 2.33 -2.34
C SER A 18 20.72 3.33 -1.88
N THR A 19 21.13 4.57 -1.61
CA THR A 19 20.24 5.72 -1.62
C THR A 19 19.76 5.88 -3.05
N GLN A 20 18.78 5.05 -3.42
CA GLN A 20 18.15 5.12 -4.72
C GLN A 20 17.40 6.44 -4.74
N ASN A 21 18.00 7.46 -5.36
CA ASN A 21 17.35 8.74 -5.54
C ASN A 21 16.30 8.55 -6.64
N VAL A 22 15.06 8.30 -6.24
CA VAL A 22 14.01 7.94 -7.18
C VAL A 22 13.32 9.20 -7.68
N LYS A 23 13.21 9.32 -9.01
CA LYS A 23 12.64 10.47 -9.71
C LYS A 23 11.20 10.16 -10.15
N ILE A 24 10.21 10.88 -9.61
CA ILE A 24 8.88 10.95 -10.24
C ILE A 24 8.92 12.07 -11.28
N LYS A 25 8.50 11.76 -12.51
CA LYS A 25 8.31 12.75 -13.58
C LYS A 25 6.83 13.09 -13.69
N ILE A 26 6.46 14.33 -13.43
CA ILE A 26 5.08 14.82 -13.58
C ILE A 26 5.02 15.68 -14.83
N VAL A 27 4.26 15.24 -15.84
CA VAL A 27 3.98 15.97 -17.07
C VAL A 27 2.63 16.65 -16.92
N ALA A 28 2.64 17.98 -16.80
CA ALA A 28 1.44 18.78 -16.63
C ALA A 28 1.06 19.50 -17.94
N PRO A 29 -0.23 19.52 -18.32
CA PRO A 29 -0.68 20.32 -19.46
C PRO A 29 -0.57 21.82 -19.14
N LYS A 30 -0.25 22.65 -20.15
CA LYS A 30 -0.07 24.12 -19.99
C LYS A 30 -1.21 24.82 -19.24
N ALA A 31 -2.45 24.32 -19.36
CA ALA A 31 -3.61 24.86 -18.65
C ALA A 31 -3.52 24.75 -17.11
N TRP A 32 -2.56 24.00 -16.59
CA TRP A 32 -2.37 23.72 -15.17
C TRP A 32 -1.10 24.39 -14.60
N ASN A 33 -0.45 25.25 -15.38
CA ASN A 33 0.70 26.02 -14.93
C ASN A 33 0.39 26.80 -13.65
N ASP A 34 1.40 26.89 -12.78
CA ASP A 34 1.36 27.57 -11.49
C ASP A 34 0.35 27.03 -10.47
N ARG A 35 -0.37 25.95 -10.81
CA ARG A 35 -1.24 25.30 -9.85
C ARG A 35 -0.42 24.60 -8.78
N LYS A 36 -0.86 24.77 -7.54
CA LYS A 36 -0.36 24.01 -6.40
C LYS A 36 -0.89 22.58 -6.49
N ALA A 37 0.02 21.62 -6.44
CA ALA A 37 -0.26 20.21 -6.30
C ALA A 37 0.30 19.70 -4.97
N LEU A 38 -0.35 18.67 -4.42
CA LEU A 38 0.02 18.02 -3.18
C LEU A 38 0.23 16.54 -3.46
N LEU A 39 1.37 16.03 -3.00
CA LEU A 39 1.61 14.61 -2.93
C LEU A 39 1.37 14.17 -1.48
N LEU A 40 0.35 13.34 -1.30
CA LEU A 40 -0.06 12.79 -0.02
C LEU A 40 0.35 11.32 0.05
N THR A 41 0.76 10.85 1.21
CA THR A 41 0.88 9.41 1.47
C THR A 41 -0.42 8.87 2.01
N ARG A 42 -0.72 7.60 1.69
CA ARG A 42 -1.96 6.93 2.13
C ARG A 42 -1.67 5.65 2.88
N GLU A 43 -0.84 5.74 3.92
CA GLU A 43 -0.67 4.59 4.81
C GLU A 43 -1.81 4.53 5.83
N LYS A 44 -2.43 3.33 5.95
CA LYS A 44 -3.42 3.03 7.00
C LYS A 44 -4.60 4.03 7.07
N GLY A 45 -5.00 4.59 5.94
CA GLY A 45 -6.11 5.55 5.88
C GLY A 45 -5.78 7.00 6.27
N PHE A 46 -4.55 7.28 6.73
CA PHE A 46 -4.12 8.64 7.02
C PHE A 46 -3.54 9.29 5.75
N ALA A 47 -3.90 10.56 5.50
CA ALA A 47 -3.23 11.40 4.52
C ALA A 47 -2.22 12.31 5.23
N ALA A 48 -0.94 12.14 4.92
CA ALA A 48 0.09 13.10 5.30
C ALA A 48 0.63 13.77 4.04
N VAL A 49 0.80 15.10 4.09
CA VAL A 49 1.44 15.85 2.99
C VAL A 49 2.93 15.54 3.02
N VAL A 50 3.43 14.96 1.93
CA VAL A 50 4.86 14.68 1.76
C VAL A 50 5.54 15.76 0.93
N HIS A 51 4.88 16.20 -0.14
CA HIS A 51 5.39 17.31 -0.94
C HIS A 51 4.30 18.26 -1.38
N SER A 52 4.64 19.55 -1.38
CA SER A 52 3.91 20.60 -2.07
C SER A 52 4.69 20.97 -3.33
N ILE A 53 4.01 20.92 -4.47
CA ILE A 53 4.62 21.01 -5.79
C ILE A 53 3.93 22.16 -6.52
N ARG A 54 4.71 23.07 -7.11
CA ARG A 54 4.19 24.05 -8.05
C ARG A 54 4.34 23.49 -9.45
N LEU A 55 3.23 23.25 -10.14
CA LEU A 55 3.25 22.68 -11.49
C LEU A 55 3.82 23.70 -12.48
N GLY A 56 4.91 23.31 -13.15
CA GLY A 56 5.58 24.10 -14.17
C GLY A 56 5.11 23.75 -15.60
N PHE A 57 5.69 24.44 -16.58
CA PHE A 57 5.32 24.38 -18.00
C PHE A 57 5.66 23.06 -18.71
N ASP A 58 6.53 22.24 -18.11
CA ASP A 58 7.05 21.02 -18.72
C ASP A 58 6.96 19.85 -17.72
N THR A 59 8.04 19.63 -16.98
CA THR A 59 8.17 18.46 -16.13
C THR A 59 8.65 18.83 -14.75
N THR A 60 7.99 18.26 -13.75
CA THR A 60 8.45 18.35 -12.36
C THR A 60 9.10 17.04 -11.96
N HIS A 61 10.34 17.12 -11.49
CA HIS A 61 11.08 15.99 -10.95
C HIS A 61 11.02 16.02 -9.43
N LEU A 62 10.47 14.98 -8.82
CA LEU A 62 10.51 14.79 -7.37
C LEU A 62 11.61 13.81 -7.04
N ASN A 63 12.59 14.28 -6.27
CA ASN A 63 13.63 13.44 -5.68
C ASN A 63 13.17 12.99 -4.31
N MET A 64 13.16 11.68 -4.09
CA MET A 64 12.55 11.06 -2.93
C MET A 64 13.51 10.02 -2.36
N ASP A 65 13.74 10.08 -1.05
CA ASP A 65 14.67 9.18 -0.34
C ASP A 65 14.07 7.77 -0.21
N SER A 66 14.67 6.79 -0.86
CA SER A 66 14.18 5.41 -1.00
C SER A 66 13.78 4.73 0.31
N ASP A 67 14.43 5.09 1.41
CA ASP A 67 14.25 4.39 2.69
C ASP A 67 12.98 4.85 3.43
N LEU A 68 12.38 5.99 3.03
CA LEU A 68 11.28 6.64 3.74
C LEU A 68 9.99 6.78 2.92
N LEU A 69 9.95 6.30 1.68
CA LEU A 69 8.79 6.52 0.80
C LEU A 69 7.65 5.62 1.20
N PRO A 70 6.41 6.08 1.37
CA PRO A 70 5.30 5.14 1.49
C PRO A 70 5.02 4.40 0.19
N ASP A 71 4.29 3.30 0.27
CA ASP A 71 3.99 2.47 -0.91
C ASP A 71 2.91 3.10 -1.79
N LEU A 72 1.92 3.73 -1.15
CA LEU A 72 0.73 4.26 -1.77
C LEU A 72 0.70 5.78 -1.63
N TYR A 73 0.60 6.46 -2.77
CA TYR A 73 0.48 7.90 -2.84
C TYR A 73 -0.85 8.33 -3.42
N GLN A 74 -1.28 9.52 -3.03
CA GLN A 74 -2.36 10.25 -3.65
C GLN A 74 -1.88 11.62 -4.07
N PHE A 75 -1.99 11.90 -5.36
CA PHE A 75 -1.68 13.18 -5.95
C PHE A 75 -2.96 14.00 -6.13
N GLN A 76 -2.94 15.24 -5.64
CA GLN A 76 -4.04 16.19 -5.69
C GLN A 76 -3.57 17.49 -6.33
N VAL A 77 -4.45 18.14 -7.09
CA VAL A 77 -4.16 19.44 -7.71
C VAL A 77 -5.25 20.43 -7.31
N SER A 78 -4.84 21.64 -6.92
CA SER A 78 -5.76 22.69 -6.50
C SER A 78 -6.80 23.00 -7.58
N GLN A 79 -8.06 23.12 -7.16
CA GLN A 79 -9.21 23.43 -8.03
C GLN A 79 -9.39 22.44 -9.20
N LYS A 80 -8.97 21.18 -9.03
CA LYS A 80 -9.22 20.10 -9.97
C LYS A 80 -9.99 18.98 -9.30
N LYS A 81 -10.94 18.42 -10.05
CA LYS A 81 -11.78 17.33 -9.56
C LYS A 81 -10.96 16.04 -9.51
N GLY A 82 -11.19 15.28 -8.44
CA GLY A 82 -10.60 13.96 -8.25
C GLY A 82 -9.20 13.99 -7.66
N ALA A 83 -8.64 12.80 -7.50
CA ALA A 83 -7.27 12.60 -7.07
C ALA A 83 -6.70 11.37 -7.76
N LEU A 84 -5.40 11.38 -8.05
CA LEU A 84 -4.71 10.27 -8.65
C LEU A 84 -4.07 9.43 -7.54
N THR A 85 -4.54 8.21 -7.36
CA THR A 85 -3.90 7.25 -6.46
C THR A 85 -2.97 6.36 -7.26
N PHE A 86 -1.73 6.20 -6.81
CA PHE A 86 -0.74 5.37 -7.50
C PHE A 86 0.22 4.73 -6.51
N PHE A 87 0.74 3.57 -6.90
CA PHE A 87 1.84 2.95 -6.18
C PHE A 87 3.17 3.54 -6.62
N PHE A 88 4.06 3.69 -5.66
CA PHE A 88 5.39 4.16 -5.95
C PHE A 88 6.24 3.07 -6.58
N ASP A 89 6.69 3.32 -7.81
CA ASP A 89 7.56 2.44 -8.58
C ASP A 89 8.74 3.25 -9.16
N PRO A 90 10.00 2.79 -9.08
CA PRO A 90 11.10 3.44 -9.77
C PRO A 90 10.81 3.71 -11.25
N GLY A 91 11.02 4.96 -11.69
CA GLY A 91 10.74 5.37 -13.07
C GLY A 91 9.31 5.82 -13.35
N THR A 92 8.48 6.02 -12.31
CA THR A 92 7.11 6.53 -12.43
C THR A 92 7.05 7.85 -13.21
N GLU A 93 6.40 7.84 -14.38
CA GLU A 93 5.95 9.05 -15.08
C GLU A 93 4.42 9.19 -14.97
N ILE A 94 3.98 10.34 -14.49
CA ILE A 94 2.56 10.73 -14.33
C ILE A 94 2.21 11.74 -15.42
N ARG A 95 1.19 11.43 -16.23
CA ARG A 95 0.63 12.31 -17.25
C ARG A 95 -0.75 12.80 -16.81
N LEU A 96 -0.87 14.09 -16.55
CA LEU A 96 -2.07 14.68 -15.96
C LEU A 96 -3.18 14.91 -17.00
N ASP A 97 -4.38 14.41 -16.71
CA ASP A 97 -5.57 14.64 -17.54
C ASP A 97 -6.20 16.01 -17.21
N THR A 98 -6.44 16.84 -18.22
CA THR A 98 -6.92 18.23 -18.07
C THR A 98 -8.32 18.36 -17.45
N THR A 99 -9.14 17.32 -17.59
CA THR A 99 -10.56 17.28 -17.20
C THR A 99 -10.77 16.70 -15.81
N ASN A 100 -10.09 15.60 -15.47
CA ASN A 100 -10.23 14.92 -14.20
C ASN A 100 -8.93 14.23 -13.79
N LEU A 101 -8.39 14.64 -12.65
CA LEU A 101 -7.12 14.12 -12.13
C LEU A 101 -7.14 12.60 -11.94
N ALA A 102 -8.28 12.03 -11.56
CA ALA A 102 -8.41 10.58 -11.34
C ALA A 102 -8.26 9.75 -12.63
N LYS A 103 -8.35 10.38 -13.81
CA LYS A 103 -8.14 9.73 -15.12
C LYS A 103 -6.71 9.85 -15.64
N SER A 104 -5.82 10.50 -14.88
CA SER A 104 -4.42 10.67 -15.26
C SER A 104 -3.71 9.32 -15.39
N THR A 105 -2.82 9.24 -16.37
CA THR A 105 -2.08 8.00 -16.68
C THR A 105 -0.79 7.95 -15.89
N VAL A 106 -0.46 6.77 -15.35
CA VAL A 106 0.84 6.49 -14.72
C VAL A 106 1.49 5.38 -15.51
N THR A 107 2.68 5.64 -16.03
CA THR A 107 3.42 4.68 -16.85
C THR A 107 4.03 3.56 -16.00
N HIS A 108 4.19 2.39 -16.61
CA HIS A 108 4.88 1.21 -16.06
C HIS A 108 4.31 0.62 -14.76
N SER A 109 3.28 1.23 -14.16
CA SER A 109 2.69 0.75 -12.92
C SER A 109 1.59 -0.28 -13.19
N LYS A 110 1.99 -1.54 -13.38
CA LYS A 110 1.04 -2.68 -13.34
C LYS A 110 0.23 -2.69 -12.03
N SER A 111 0.88 -2.23 -10.96
CA SER A 111 0.26 -2.03 -9.63
C SER A 111 -0.95 -1.10 -9.66
N ASN A 112 -1.04 -0.17 -10.60
CA ASN A 112 -2.19 0.74 -10.66
C ASN A 112 -3.45 0.08 -11.20
N ASP A 113 -3.32 -0.78 -12.21
CA ASP A 113 -4.47 -1.50 -12.76
C ASP A 113 -4.98 -2.54 -11.77
N GLU A 114 -4.08 -3.29 -11.13
CA GLU A 114 -4.42 -4.23 -10.05
C GLU A 114 -5.01 -3.51 -8.82
N TRP A 115 -4.54 -2.29 -8.51
CA TRP A 115 -5.14 -1.48 -7.44
C TRP A 115 -6.54 -1.01 -7.79
N ARG A 116 -6.75 -0.57 -9.03
CA ARG A 116 -8.07 -0.17 -9.52
C ARG A 116 -9.03 -1.35 -9.50
N GLU A 117 -8.58 -2.52 -9.92
CA GLU A 117 -9.32 -3.77 -9.84
C GLU A 117 -9.72 -4.08 -8.40
N TYR A 118 -8.76 -4.13 -7.47
CA TYR A 118 -9.02 -4.35 -6.04
C TYR A 118 -10.01 -3.32 -5.48
N GLN A 119 -9.81 -2.04 -5.78
CA GLN A 119 -10.69 -0.97 -5.31
C GLN A 119 -12.13 -1.15 -5.83
N THR A 120 -12.28 -1.50 -7.09
CA THR A 120 -13.60 -1.59 -7.76
C THR A 120 -14.35 -2.85 -7.35
N LEU A 121 -13.64 -3.98 -7.26
CA LEU A 121 -14.26 -5.29 -7.03
C LEU A 121 -14.37 -5.66 -5.55
N VAL A 122 -13.47 -5.16 -4.70
CA VAL A 122 -13.37 -5.59 -3.30
C VAL A 122 -13.66 -4.43 -2.35
N GLN A 123 -12.86 -3.36 -2.40
CA GLN A 123 -12.90 -2.31 -1.38
C GLN A 123 -14.18 -1.46 -1.45
N ALA A 124 -14.49 -0.86 -2.60
CA ALA A 124 -15.58 0.10 -2.72
C ALA A 124 -16.96 -0.52 -2.43
N PRO A 125 -17.30 -1.73 -2.90
CA PRO A 125 -18.54 -2.39 -2.52
C PRO A 125 -18.65 -2.66 -1.01
N SER A 126 -17.55 -3.05 -0.36
CA SER A 126 -17.53 -3.28 1.08
C SER A 126 -17.68 -1.97 1.87
N ASP A 127 -16.95 -0.91 1.48
CA ASP A 127 -17.07 0.42 2.09
C ASP A 127 -18.50 0.96 1.97
N GLN A 128 -19.17 0.76 0.82
CA GLN A 128 -20.57 1.15 0.64
C GLN A 128 -21.50 0.43 1.62
N ARG A 129 -21.33 -0.89 1.81
CA ARG A 129 -22.14 -1.67 2.77
C ARG A 129 -21.86 -1.26 4.21
N LEU A 130 -20.58 -1.14 4.59
CA LEU A 130 -20.18 -0.69 5.92
C LEU A 130 -20.75 0.68 6.27
N ASN A 131 -20.70 1.64 5.34
CA ASN A 131 -21.28 2.97 5.55
C ASN A 131 -22.79 2.91 5.77
N ALA A 132 -23.50 2.04 5.03
CA ALA A 132 -24.94 1.83 5.24
C ALA A 132 -25.24 1.25 6.63
N TYR A 133 -24.45 0.28 7.09
CA TYR A 133 -24.61 -0.32 8.42
C TYR A 133 -24.30 0.67 9.55
N ILE A 134 -23.26 1.49 9.40
CA ILE A 134 -22.92 2.56 10.37
C ILE A 134 -24.07 3.56 10.48
N LEU A 135 -24.65 3.96 9.35
CA LEU A 135 -25.80 4.87 9.34
C LEU A 135 -27.03 4.25 10.01
N ALA A 136 -27.29 2.96 9.75
CA ALA A 136 -28.40 2.23 10.34
C ALA A 136 -28.22 2.05 11.86
N GLU A 137 -27.00 1.75 12.32
CA GLU A 137 -26.65 1.71 13.74
C GLU A 137 -26.90 3.06 14.41
N ALA A 138 -26.41 4.16 13.80
CA ALA A 138 -26.59 5.50 14.33
C ALA A 138 -28.08 5.88 14.44
N ASN A 139 -28.89 5.49 13.46
CA ASN A 139 -30.34 5.69 13.48
C ASN A 139 -31.04 4.86 14.56
N ALA A 140 -30.64 3.59 14.75
CA ALA A 140 -31.17 2.74 15.81
C ALA A 140 -30.85 3.29 17.20
N LYS A 141 -29.61 3.77 17.42
CA LYS A 141 -29.20 4.44 18.66
C LYS A 141 -30.01 5.70 18.94
N LYS A 142 -30.23 6.55 17.93
CA LYS A 142 -31.09 7.75 18.07
C LYS A 142 -32.54 7.43 18.46
N ARG A 143 -33.03 6.26 18.08
CA ARG A 143 -34.39 5.78 18.39
C ARG A 143 -34.46 4.92 19.66
N ASN A 144 -33.35 4.79 20.41
CA ASN A 144 -33.23 3.94 21.59
C ASN A 144 -33.58 2.46 21.34
N LEU A 145 -33.33 1.95 20.13
CA LEU A 145 -33.57 0.55 19.76
C LEU A 145 -32.29 -0.29 19.97
N ALA A 146 -32.11 -0.79 21.20
CA ALA A 146 -30.88 -1.47 21.60
C ALA A 146 -30.58 -2.74 20.77
N ASP A 147 -31.59 -3.58 20.53
CA ASP A 147 -31.40 -4.81 19.75
C ASP A 147 -31.05 -4.54 18.29
N SER A 148 -31.69 -3.53 17.69
CA SER A 148 -31.35 -3.09 16.33
C SER A 148 -29.93 -2.53 16.25
N ALA A 149 -29.49 -1.76 17.26
CA ALA A 149 -28.11 -1.28 17.30
C ALA A 149 -27.11 -2.44 17.39
N ARG A 150 -27.38 -3.44 18.23
CA ARG A 150 -26.53 -4.64 18.35
C ARG A 150 -26.48 -5.44 17.05
N TYR A 151 -27.61 -5.59 16.37
CA TYR A 151 -27.68 -6.23 15.06
C TYR A 151 -26.76 -5.55 14.05
N TRP A 152 -26.81 -4.21 13.91
CA TRP A 152 -25.96 -3.50 12.95
C TRP A 152 -24.46 -3.57 13.30
N VAL A 153 -24.11 -3.65 14.59
CA VAL A 153 -22.72 -3.89 15.00
C VAL A 153 -22.25 -5.29 14.57
N ALA A 154 -23.09 -6.30 14.68
CA ALA A 154 -22.79 -7.66 14.22
C ALA A 154 -22.63 -7.71 12.68
N GLU A 155 -23.51 -7.03 11.94
CA GLU A 155 -23.40 -6.92 10.47
C GLU A 155 -22.10 -6.23 10.04
N GLN A 156 -21.67 -5.18 10.75
CA GLN A 156 -20.36 -4.55 10.49
C GLN A 156 -19.18 -5.48 10.73
N ALA A 157 -19.24 -6.32 11.77
CA ALA A 157 -18.21 -7.31 12.04
C ALA A 157 -18.17 -8.40 10.95
N ALA A 158 -19.33 -8.91 10.55
CA ALA A 158 -19.46 -9.89 9.48
C ALA A 158 -18.95 -9.34 8.13
N GLU A 159 -19.24 -8.08 7.81
CA GLU A 159 -18.75 -7.44 6.59
C GLU A 159 -17.23 -7.23 6.60
N ARG A 160 -16.63 -6.93 7.77
CA ARG A 160 -15.16 -6.84 7.90
C ARG A 160 -14.48 -8.19 7.65
N GLU A 161 -15.04 -9.29 8.16
CA GLU A 161 -14.53 -10.63 7.86
C GLU A 161 -14.64 -10.97 6.37
N LYS A 162 -15.79 -10.67 5.73
CA LYS A 162 -15.97 -10.84 4.27
C LYS A 162 -14.97 -10.03 3.46
N LEU A 163 -14.65 -8.81 3.90
CA LEU A 163 -13.63 -7.99 3.28
C LEU A 163 -12.27 -8.69 3.37
N TRP A 164 -11.89 -9.20 4.55
CA TRP A 164 -10.63 -9.93 4.73
C TRP A 164 -10.57 -11.23 3.91
N ASP A 165 -11.68 -11.95 3.77
CA ASP A 165 -11.80 -13.11 2.87
C ASP A 165 -11.54 -12.71 1.43
N SER A 166 -12.23 -11.67 0.94
CA SER A 166 -12.08 -11.17 -0.43
C SER A 166 -10.66 -10.64 -0.69
N THR A 167 -10.05 -9.96 0.29
CA THR A 167 -8.65 -9.53 0.21
C THR A 167 -7.70 -10.74 0.14
N ALA A 168 -7.95 -11.79 0.93
CA ALA A 168 -7.13 -13.01 0.93
C ALA A 168 -7.22 -13.75 -0.41
N ASP A 169 -8.40 -13.79 -1.02
CA ASP A 169 -8.62 -14.36 -2.35
C ASP A 169 -7.89 -13.55 -3.43
N PHE A 170 -7.98 -12.22 -3.38
CA PHE A 170 -7.21 -11.35 -4.27
C PHE A 170 -5.70 -11.62 -4.17
N VAL A 171 -5.16 -11.69 -2.95
CA VAL A 171 -3.73 -11.97 -2.73
C VAL A 171 -3.34 -13.34 -3.30
N THR A 172 -4.20 -14.34 -3.14
CA THR A 172 -3.97 -15.70 -3.65
C THR A 172 -3.97 -15.74 -5.18
N ASN A 173 -4.86 -14.98 -5.83
CA ASN A 173 -5.00 -14.95 -7.29
C ASN A 173 -3.97 -14.04 -7.98
N HIS A 174 -3.36 -13.10 -7.25
CA HIS A 174 -2.34 -12.18 -7.76
C HIS A 174 -1.02 -12.28 -6.97
N PRO A 175 -0.35 -13.46 -6.93
CA PRO A 175 0.80 -13.69 -6.04
C PRO A 175 2.06 -12.91 -6.43
N LYS A 176 2.15 -12.45 -7.68
CA LYS A 176 3.26 -11.63 -8.22
C LYS A 176 2.99 -10.12 -8.12
N SER A 177 1.84 -9.73 -7.56
CA SER A 177 1.42 -8.33 -7.51
C SER A 177 2.05 -7.59 -6.34
N TYR A 178 2.57 -6.39 -6.61
CA TYR A 178 2.96 -5.47 -5.55
C TYR A 178 1.78 -5.02 -4.69
N VAL A 179 0.57 -4.95 -5.28
CA VAL A 179 -0.66 -4.63 -4.55
C VAL A 179 -0.96 -5.72 -3.52
N SER A 180 -0.85 -6.99 -3.91
CA SER A 180 -1.01 -8.12 -2.98
C SER A 180 -0.02 -8.05 -1.81
N LEU A 181 1.25 -7.71 -2.11
CA LEU A 181 2.28 -7.52 -1.09
C LEU A 181 1.93 -6.37 -0.12
N TYR A 182 1.47 -5.24 -0.66
CA TYR A 182 1.04 -4.09 0.11
C TYR A 182 -0.18 -4.42 0.99
N LEU A 183 -1.22 -5.04 0.41
CA LEU A 183 -2.45 -5.42 1.10
C LEU A 183 -2.16 -6.37 2.27
N LEU A 184 -1.26 -7.34 2.08
CA LEU A 184 -0.84 -8.24 3.14
C LEU A 184 -0.07 -7.51 4.25
N LYS A 185 0.80 -6.55 3.91
CA LYS A 185 1.50 -5.70 4.89
C LYS A 185 0.51 -4.90 5.73
N VAL A 186 -0.44 -4.20 5.10
CA VAL A 186 -1.35 -3.31 5.84
C VAL A 186 -2.39 -4.07 6.67
N ASN A 187 -2.81 -5.25 6.23
CA ASN A 187 -3.78 -6.11 6.92
C ASN A 187 -3.13 -7.29 7.66
N TRP A 188 -1.82 -7.22 7.94
CA TRP A 188 -1.06 -8.36 8.47
C TRP A 188 -1.72 -9.01 9.68
N PHE A 189 -2.21 -8.23 10.65
CA PHE A 189 -2.80 -8.79 11.87
C PHE A 189 -4.09 -9.58 11.64
N ALA A 190 -4.91 -9.17 10.67
CA ALA A 190 -6.14 -9.87 10.31
C ALA A 190 -5.85 -11.11 9.44
N LEU A 191 -4.78 -11.07 8.63
CA LEU A 191 -4.50 -12.09 7.62
C LEU A 191 -3.37 -13.08 8.00
N LYS A 192 -2.62 -12.83 9.08
CA LYS A 192 -1.43 -13.62 9.46
C LYS A 192 -1.67 -15.14 9.58
N ASN A 193 -2.88 -15.56 9.96
CA ASN A 193 -3.21 -16.97 10.16
C ASN A 193 -3.70 -17.67 8.87
N ARG A 194 -3.75 -16.95 7.75
CA ARG A 194 -4.28 -17.45 6.46
C ARG A 194 -3.19 -17.99 5.53
N ASN A 195 -1.94 -18.10 6.00
CA ASN A 195 -0.77 -18.58 5.24
C ASN A 195 -0.62 -17.89 3.86
N LEU A 196 -0.89 -16.59 3.81
CA LEU A 196 -0.86 -15.83 2.56
C LEU A 196 0.56 -15.42 2.17
N PHE A 197 1.48 -15.31 3.13
CA PHE A 197 2.86 -14.93 2.84
C PHE A 197 3.56 -15.98 1.99
N GLU A 198 3.32 -17.26 2.27
CA GLU A 198 3.87 -18.42 1.56
C GLU A 198 3.36 -18.50 0.11
N LYS A 199 2.18 -17.92 -0.16
CA LYS A 199 1.58 -17.85 -1.49
C LYS A 199 2.17 -16.73 -2.35
N LEU A 200 2.83 -15.74 -1.75
CA LEU A 200 3.47 -14.67 -2.50
C LEU A 200 4.66 -15.20 -3.32
N ASP A 201 4.78 -14.71 -4.55
CA ASP A 201 5.85 -15.12 -5.45
C ASP A 201 7.21 -14.56 -5.01
N ARG A 202 8.26 -15.37 -5.15
CA ARG A 202 9.63 -15.01 -4.74
C ARG A 202 10.23 -13.86 -5.54
N SER A 203 9.70 -13.57 -6.74
CA SER A 203 10.08 -12.38 -7.51
C SER A 203 9.93 -11.09 -6.71
N LEU A 204 9.03 -11.05 -5.72
CA LEU A 204 8.82 -9.89 -4.86
C LEU A 204 9.88 -9.72 -3.75
N ALA A 205 10.82 -10.64 -3.61
CA ALA A 205 11.78 -10.67 -2.50
C ALA A 205 12.71 -9.44 -2.41
N HIS A 206 12.89 -8.73 -3.53
CA HIS A 206 13.67 -7.51 -3.59
C HIS A 206 12.96 -6.31 -2.93
N HIS A 207 11.63 -6.34 -2.81
CA HIS A 207 10.87 -5.27 -2.17
C HIS A 207 11.05 -5.28 -0.65
N ARG A 208 11.18 -4.09 -0.05
CA ARG A 208 11.27 -3.93 1.41
C ARG A 208 10.09 -4.53 2.18
N ASN A 209 8.88 -4.46 1.61
CA ASN A 209 7.67 -4.98 2.24
C ASN A 209 7.71 -6.51 2.36
N TYR A 210 8.32 -7.18 1.38
CA TYR A 210 8.52 -8.61 1.43
C TYR A 210 9.47 -9.00 2.55
N ARG A 211 10.60 -8.27 2.69
CA ARG A 211 11.56 -8.48 3.79
C ARG A 211 10.90 -8.27 5.16
N PHE A 212 10.15 -7.19 5.32
CA PHE A 212 9.38 -6.92 6.54
C PHE A 212 8.39 -8.05 6.88
N LEU A 213 7.60 -8.50 5.90
CA LEU A 213 6.65 -9.59 6.11
C LEU A 213 7.33 -10.92 6.42
N LYS A 214 8.46 -11.21 5.78
CA LYS A 214 9.27 -12.40 6.05
C LYS A 214 9.74 -12.45 7.49
N GLU A 215 10.25 -11.33 8.01
CA GLU A 215 10.68 -11.22 9.42
C GLU A 215 9.51 -11.45 10.37
N ARG A 216 8.36 -10.81 10.11
CA ARG A 216 7.14 -10.98 10.90
C ARG A 216 6.64 -12.43 10.89
N ASN A 217 6.64 -13.07 9.73
CA ASN A 217 6.20 -14.45 9.58
C ASN A 217 7.13 -15.41 10.33
N ASN A 218 8.45 -15.20 10.25
CA ASN A 218 9.44 -15.98 10.98
C ASN A 218 9.25 -15.90 12.50
N VAL A 219 8.85 -14.74 13.04
CA VAL A 219 8.53 -14.59 14.48
C VAL A 219 7.33 -15.47 14.85
N ILE A 220 6.28 -15.51 14.01
CA ILE A 220 5.11 -16.37 14.25
C ILE A 220 5.52 -17.83 14.21
N VAL A 221 6.21 -18.28 13.16
CA VAL A 221 6.66 -19.68 13.02
C VAL A 221 7.50 -20.13 14.21
N LYS A 222 8.43 -19.28 14.68
CA LYS A 222 9.26 -19.56 15.86
C LYS A 222 8.45 -19.63 17.16
N SER A 223 7.39 -18.83 17.29
CA SER A 223 6.52 -18.87 18.47
C SER A 223 5.60 -20.10 18.53
N VAL A 224 5.30 -20.71 17.37
CA VAL A 224 4.44 -21.89 17.25
C VAL A 224 5.22 -23.20 17.42
N GLN A 225 6.54 -23.20 17.19
CA GLN A 225 7.39 -24.34 17.53
C GLN A 225 7.64 -24.39 19.04
N PRO A 226 7.16 -25.42 19.76
CA PRO A 226 7.46 -25.55 21.18
C PRO A 226 8.96 -25.72 21.34
N THR A 227 9.54 -24.87 22.19
CA THR A 227 10.93 -24.97 22.65
C THR A 227 11.18 -26.42 23.07
N GLN A 228 11.87 -27.20 22.24
CA GLN A 228 12.47 -28.45 22.71
C GLN A 228 13.60 -28.04 23.65
N ARG A 229 13.25 -27.85 24.92
CA ARG A 229 14.22 -27.84 26.01
C ARG A 229 14.77 -29.26 26.10
N LYS A 230 16.01 -29.42 25.62
CA LYS A 230 16.87 -30.53 26.02
C LYS A 230 17.16 -30.46 27.50
#